data_AF-C9MW80-F1
#
_entry.id   AF-C9MW80-F1
#
_cell.length_a   1.000
_cell.length_b   1.000
_cell.length_c   1.000
_cell.angle_alpha   90.00
_cell.angle_beta   90.00
_cell.angle_gamma   90.00
#
_symmetry.space_group_name_H-M   'P 1'
#
loop_
_entity.id
_entity.type
_entity.pdbx_description
1 polymer ?
#
loop_
_entity_poly.entity_id
_entity_poly.type
_entity_poly.pdbx_seq_one_letter_code
_entity_poly.pdbx_strand_id
1 'polypeptide(L)'
;MINSTTKKEFLKSELEYIKWKKENMKKIEIEYITWEKYEDIPQFVKKDIIENQNSYDIVTPFKENGKDWLFEYLYKYQPRTGKILKESGDLFAGVELDEGEIGNTFLGIECNGKLIEIERDFYGNNLCDNDEENKIIREISRFNYLPEEIKKSYFYKFSGFGVNNGIGYVLPCNSWDSFDGYMDSYKIPKGKQKKWYKWMEQFMPKFDLKSLGGTCTDFMSFLDTRYEGNENKIETTLFVKTHLKDGIVYAIQNGDIENMKILSNPVEAIDRYCEYVLTMHKTDFDFTPYFEALEKLDGKGATNISMEEEDLYMVEIRVAYIKGKYICNKEKELKWYEQMKWYLDFHSFENNYVKLRTDNGWLNQDNSLKYLDASTDKRIKEMIEKNEVEEIQIFSILDRGKPTGESDAVVFITFNKKEGLTTFHVWDDYTEETDMNEKINEMKLLIEPEIEEIFDWKCKNKFPYDYVKFGKKGLISEAKIDRIYKKTTK
;
A
#
# COMPACT_ATOMS: atom_id res chain seq x y z
N MET A 1 -39.38 12.21 24.74
CA MET A 1 -40.28 11.03 24.77
C MET A 1 -40.38 10.49 23.36
N ILE A 2 -39.48 9.56 23.01
CA ILE A 2 -39.50 8.86 21.72
C ILE A 2 -40.22 7.54 21.96
N ASN A 3 -41.24 7.28 21.14
CA ASN A 3 -42.30 6.29 21.33
C ASN A 3 -41.78 4.87 21.60
N SER A 4 -42.34 4.24 22.64
CA SER A 4 -42.08 2.85 23.06
C SER A 4 -42.45 1.78 22.03
N THR A 5 -43.10 2.17 20.93
CA THR A 5 -43.55 1.28 19.86
C THR A 5 -42.40 0.94 18.89
N THR A 6 -41.52 1.89 18.56
CA THR A 6 -40.38 1.69 17.65
C THR A 6 -39.28 0.82 18.26
N LYS A 7 -39.13 0.86 19.60
CA LYS A 7 -38.18 0.04 20.35
C LYS A 7 -38.59 -1.44 20.42
N LYS A 8 -39.90 -1.74 20.27
CA LYS A 8 -40.44 -3.11 20.31
C LYS A 8 -40.38 -3.82 18.96
N GLU A 9 -40.41 -3.08 17.85
CA GLU A 9 -40.25 -3.66 16.50
C GLU A 9 -38.77 -3.95 16.18
N PHE A 10 -37.83 -3.13 16.66
CA PHE A 10 -36.39 -3.34 16.47
C PHE A 10 -35.83 -4.53 17.28
N LEU A 11 -36.28 -4.70 18.53
CA LEU A 11 -35.95 -5.87 19.35
C LEU A 11 -36.54 -7.17 18.77
N LYS A 12 -37.63 -7.08 18.01
CA LYS A 12 -38.23 -8.22 17.32
C LYS A 12 -37.42 -8.62 16.10
N SER A 13 -36.83 -7.67 15.35
CA SER A 13 -35.94 -7.97 14.23
C SER A 13 -34.57 -8.49 14.65
N GLU A 14 -34.01 -8.07 15.79
CA GLU A 14 -32.76 -8.63 16.32
C GLU A 14 -32.95 -10.02 16.92
N LEU A 15 -34.04 -10.28 17.65
CA LEU A 15 -34.34 -11.62 18.14
C LEU A 15 -34.73 -12.55 16.99
N GLU A 16 -35.40 -12.07 15.94
CA GLU A 16 -35.64 -12.85 14.71
C GLU A 16 -34.34 -13.06 13.91
N TYR A 17 -33.39 -12.12 13.89
CA TYR A 17 -32.07 -12.31 13.27
C TYR A 17 -31.19 -13.28 14.06
N ILE A 18 -31.17 -13.19 15.41
CA ILE A 18 -30.45 -14.13 16.28
C ILE A 18 -31.09 -15.52 16.24
N LYS A 19 -32.43 -15.59 16.15
CA LYS A 19 -33.16 -16.85 15.99
C LYS A 19 -32.99 -17.42 14.59
N TRP A 20 -32.99 -16.59 13.54
CA TRP A 20 -32.62 -16.97 12.17
C TRP A 20 -31.18 -17.44 12.07
N LYS A 21 -30.22 -16.79 12.76
CA LYS A 21 -28.81 -17.21 12.86
C LYS A 21 -28.69 -18.51 13.65
N LYS A 22 -29.45 -18.71 14.75
CA LYS A 22 -29.50 -19.99 15.49
C LYS A 22 -30.23 -21.13 14.75
N GLU A 23 -31.22 -20.82 13.92
CA GLU A 23 -32.00 -21.80 13.15
C GLU A 23 -31.37 -22.13 11.80
N ASN A 24 -30.59 -21.22 11.19
CA ASN A 24 -29.90 -21.42 9.91
C ASN A 24 -28.38 -21.67 10.01
N MET A 25 -27.70 -21.33 11.13
CA MET A 25 -26.31 -21.80 11.36
C MET A 25 -26.24 -23.21 11.95
N LYS A 26 -27.37 -23.92 12.07
CA LYS A 26 -27.41 -25.35 12.39
C LYS A 26 -27.02 -26.26 11.20
N LYS A 27 -26.29 -25.75 10.20
CA LYS A 27 -25.94 -26.54 9.00
C LYS A 27 -24.48 -26.51 8.54
N ILE A 28 -23.57 -25.86 9.25
CA ILE A 28 -22.12 -26.14 9.17
C ILE A 28 -21.56 -25.90 10.58
N GLU A 29 -21.50 -26.94 11.41
CA GLU A 29 -20.57 -26.94 12.54
C GLU A 29 -19.18 -27.00 11.92
N ILE A 30 -18.50 -25.86 11.84
CA ILE A 30 -17.08 -25.82 11.54
C ILE A 30 -16.39 -26.36 12.80
N GLU A 31 -16.03 -27.64 12.79
CA GLU A 31 -15.27 -28.27 13.88
C GLU A 31 -13.79 -27.89 13.73
N TYR A 32 -13.30 -27.05 14.63
CA TYR A 32 -11.87 -26.81 14.78
C TYR A 32 -11.26 -27.90 15.66
N ILE A 33 -10.16 -28.51 15.19
CA ILE A 33 -9.31 -29.34 16.03
C ILE A 33 -8.27 -28.44 16.68
N THR A 34 -8.09 -28.59 17.99
CA THR A 34 -7.19 -27.75 18.77
C THR A 34 -6.04 -28.52 19.41
N TRP A 35 -4.87 -27.90 19.50
CA TRP A 35 -3.68 -28.45 20.15
C TRP A 35 -2.98 -27.42 21.03
N GLU A 36 -2.50 -27.85 22.19
CA GLU A 36 -1.75 -27.01 23.14
C GLU A 36 -0.23 -27.31 23.14
N LYS A 37 0.19 -28.38 22.45
CA LYS A 37 1.58 -28.86 22.44
C LYS A 37 2.06 -29.16 21.04
N TYR A 38 3.34 -28.92 20.81
CA TYR A 38 3.98 -29.15 19.52
C TYR A 38 3.90 -30.62 19.09
N GLU A 39 4.08 -31.56 20.01
CA GLU A 39 4.08 -33.00 19.73
C GLU A 39 2.73 -33.51 19.22
N ASP A 40 1.64 -32.86 19.67
CA ASP A 40 0.27 -33.26 19.36
C ASP A 40 -0.18 -32.76 17.99
N ILE A 41 0.48 -31.73 17.43
CA ILE A 41 0.19 -31.23 16.07
C ILE A 41 0.60 -32.30 15.04
N PRO A 42 -0.33 -32.78 14.18
CA PRO A 42 -0.04 -33.81 13.21
C PRO A 42 1.07 -33.44 12.22
N GLN A 43 1.84 -34.43 11.77
CA GLN A 43 2.96 -34.19 10.85
C GLN A 43 2.51 -33.60 9.51
N PHE A 44 1.31 -33.96 9.02
CA PHE A 44 0.79 -33.38 7.78
C PHE A 44 0.47 -31.88 7.94
N VAL A 45 -0.02 -31.46 9.11
CA VAL A 45 -0.25 -30.04 9.44
C VAL A 45 1.06 -29.27 9.49
N LYS A 46 2.07 -29.82 10.19
CA LYS A 46 3.40 -29.22 10.26
C LYS A 46 4.02 -29.04 8.87
N LYS A 47 3.93 -30.08 8.04
CA LYS A 47 4.45 -30.06 6.68
C LYS A 47 3.75 -29.01 5.82
N ASP A 48 2.43 -28.97 5.87
CA ASP A 48 1.66 -28.05 5.03
C ASP A 48 1.89 -26.57 5.39
N ILE A 49 2.06 -26.27 6.69
CA ILE A 49 2.33 -24.91 7.16
C ILE A 49 3.78 -24.50 6.93
N ILE A 50 4.76 -25.36 7.27
CA ILE A 50 6.18 -24.99 7.27
C ILE A 50 6.84 -25.22 5.90
N GLU A 51 6.59 -26.39 5.27
CA GLU A 51 7.22 -26.74 4.00
C GLU A 51 6.44 -26.20 2.79
N ASN A 52 5.11 -26.34 2.81
CA ASN A 52 4.29 -25.88 1.69
C ASN A 52 3.86 -24.41 1.81
N GLN A 53 3.97 -23.81 3.01
CA GLN A 53 3.55 -22.43 3.28
C GLN A 53 2.10 -22.14 2.84
N ASN A 54 1.20 -23.11 3.03
CA ASN A 54 -0.19 -23.02 2.56
C ASN A 54 -1.16 -22.42 3.59
N SER A 55 -0.72 -22.16 4.82
CA SER A 55 -1.57 -21.58 5.87
C SER A 55 -0.76 -20.75 6.87
N TYR A 56 -1.46 -20.03 7.76
CA TYR A 56 -0.85 -19.19 8.79
C TYR A 56 0.01 -20.01 9.75
N ASP A 57 1.11 -19.42 10.21
CA ASP A 57 2.07 -20.11 11.05
C ASP A 57 1.61 -20.26 12.50
N ILE A 58 0.85 -21.31 12.75
CA ILE A 58 0.46 -21.77 14.08
C ILE A 58 1.50 -22.71 14.72
N VAL A 59 2.54 -23.14 14.01
CA VAL A 59 3.44 -24.24 14.42
C VAL A 59 4.68 -23.72 15.13
N THR A 60 5.32 -22.69 14.59
CA THR A 60 6.57 -22.12 15.13
C THR A 60 6.45 -21.72 16.60
N PRO A 61 5.35 -21.08 17.07
CA PRO A 61 5.23 -20.73 18.49
C PRO A 61 5.39 -21.94 19.41
N PHE A 62 4.73 -23.07 19.14
CA PHE A 62 4.84 -24.26 19.99
C PHE A 62 6.22 -24.89 19.95
N LYS A 63 6.92 -24.81 18.82
CA LYS A 63 8.30 -25.27 18.69
C LYS A 63 9.28 -24.43 19.51
N GLU A 64 9.05 -23.11 19.58
CA GLU A 64 9.99 -22.13 20.13
C GLU A 64 9.73 -21.76 21.60
N ASN A 65 8.94 -22.54 22.36
CA ASN A 65 8.52 -22.33 23.77
C ASN A 65 7.16 -21.62 23.97
N GLY A 66 6.26 -21.78 23.02
CA GLY A 66 4.83 -21.44 23.12
C GLY A 66 4.57 -19.97 23.43
N LYS A 67 3.67 -19.73 24.38
CA LYS A 67 3.21 -18.42 24.82
C LYS A 67 4.35 -17.48 25.21
N ASP A 68 5.34 -17.99 25.94
CA ASP A 68 6.43 -17.16 26.46
C ASP A 68 7.37 -16.67 25.37
N TRP A 69 7.56 -17.47 24.32
CA TRP A 69 8.30 -17.01 23.15
C TRP A 69 7.47 -16.01 22.36
N LEU A 70 6.20 -16.31 22.08
CA LEU A 70 5.32 -15.46 21.28
C LEU A 70 5.21 -14.03 21.84
N PHE A 71 5.08 -13.91 23.17
CA PHE A 71 4.88 -12.63 23.86
C PHE A 71 6.13 -12.06 24.53
N GLU A 72 7.32 -12.58 24.26
CA GLU A 72 8.58 -12.14 24.89
C GLU A 72 8.74 -10.61 24.91
N TYR A 73 8.55 -9.96 23.76
CA TYR A 73 8.71 -8.52 23.63
C TYR A 73 7.55 -7.73 24.23
N LEU A 74 6.35 -8.31 24.21
CA LEU A 74 5.18 -7.73 24.85
C LEU A 74 5.39 -7.69 26.37
N TYR A 75 5.95 -8.75 26.98
CA TYR A 75 6.34 -8.74 28.39
C TYR A 75 7.37 -7.66 28.73
N LYS A 76 8.26 -7.33 27.78
CA LYS A 76 9.33 -6.36 27.97
C LYS A 76 8.86 -4.91 27.83
N TYR A 77 8.12 -4.61 26.76
CA TYR A 77 7.79 -3.23 26.38
C TYR A 77 6.34 -2.83 26.67
N GLN A 78 5.46 -3.79 26.94
CA GLN A 78 4.05 -3.59 27.30
C GLN A 78 3.77 -4.39 28.59
N PRO A 79 4.46 -4.08 29.71
CA PRO A 79 4.46 -4.94 30.89
C PRO A 79 3.09 -5.12 31.55
N ARG A 80 2.14 -4.18 31.38
CA ARG A 80 0.78 -4.31 31.93
C ARG A 80 -0.02 -5.34 31.15
N THR A 81 -0.07 -5.16 29.84
CA THR A 81 -0.68 -6.11 28.89
C THR A 81 -0.01 -7.47 28.99
N GLY A 82 1.31 -7.48 29.06
CA GLY A 82 2.12 -8.69 29.14
C GLY A 82 1.88 -9.48 30.41
N LYS A 83 1.69 -8.80 31.54
CA LYS A 83 1.30 -9.46 32.79
C LYS A 83 -0.05 -10.18 32.63
N ILE A 84 -1.05 -9.53 32.03
CA ILE A 84 -2.38 -10.12 31.82
C ILE A 84 -2.29 -11.37 30.95
N LEU A 85 -1.61 -11.31 29.80
CA LEU A 85 -1.47 -12.45 28.89
C LEU A 85 -0.59 -13.57 29.46
N LYS A 86 0.36 -13.22 30.33
CA LYS A 86 1.15 -14.21 31.05
C LYS A 86 0.30 -14.99 32.05
N GLU A 87 -0.59 -14.30 32.75
CA GLU A 87 -1.51 -14.87 33.76
C GLU A 87 -2.76 -15.50 33.16
N SER A 88 -3.04 -15.29 31.86
CA SER A 88 -4.16 -15.89 31.15
C SER A 88 -3.92 -17.37 30.81
N GLY A 89 -4.89 -18.01 30.15
CA GLY A 89 -4.83 -19.43 29.77
C GLY A 89 -3.64 -19.80 28.89
N ASP A 90 -3.51 -21.09 28.60
CA ASP A 90 -2.45 -21.58 27.71
C ASP A 90 -2.73 -21.19 26.26
N LEU A 91 -1.64 -21.05 25.50
CA LEU A 91 -1.73 -20.85 24.05
C LEU A 91 -2.17 -22.16 23.41
N PHE A 92 -3.13 -22.11 22.49
CA PHE A 92 -3.54 -23.26 21.68
C PHE A 92 -3.63 -22.88 20.20
N ALA A 93 -3.42 -23.86 19.33
CA ALA A 93 -3.66 -23.77 17.91
C ALA A 93 -5.06 -24.30 17.60
N GLY A 94 -5.76 -23.71 16.64
CA GLY A 94 -6.98 -24.25 16.05
C GLY A 94 -6.81 -24.41 14.54
N VAL A 95 -7.28 -25.53 14.00
CA VAL A 95 -7.30 -25.82 12.56
C VAL A 95 -8.65 -26.36 12.16
N GLU A 96 -9.25 -25.73 11.16
CA GLU A 96 -10.41 -26.25 10.43
C GLU A 96 -9.91 -27.30 9.43
N LEU A 97 -10.54 -28.48 9.44
CA LEU A 97 -10.28 -29.51 8.44
C LEU A 97 -11.48 -29.63 7.50
N ASP A 98 -11.27 -29.35 6.22
CA ASP A 98 -12.28 -29.53 5.17
C ASP A 98 -11.87 -30.68 4.26
N GLU A 99 -12.65 -31.77 4.26
CA GLU A 99 -12.37 -33.00 3.49
C GLU A 99 -10.96 -33.61 3.67
N GLY A 100 -10.28 -33.30 4.77
CA GLY A 100 -8.92 -33.76 5.07
C GLY A 100 -7.81 -32.79 4.64
N GLU A 101 -8.17 -31.65 4.05
CA GLU A 101 -7.29 -30.51 3.78
C GLU A 101 -7.36 -29.48 4.91
N ILE A 102 -6.32 -28.65 5.02
CA ILE A 102 -6.23 -27.60 6.04
C ILE A 102 -7.00 -26.38 5.52
N GLY A 103 -8.04 -26.00 6.25
CA GLY A 103 -8.78 -24.77 6.04
C GLY A 103 -8.18 -23.62 6.85
N ASN A 104 -9.03 -22.88 7.57
CA ASN A 104 -8.57 -21.78 8.42
C ASN A 104 -7.76 -22.28 9.62
N THR A 105 -6.71 -21.54 9.95
CA THR A 105 -5.87 -21.80 11.12
C THR A 105 -5.76 -20.55 11.98
N PHE A 106 -5.66 -20.73 13.30
CA PHE A 106 -5.51 -19.62 14.23
C PHE A 106 -4.75 -20.02 15.49
N LEU A 107 -4.17 -19.04 16.19
CA LEU A 107 -3.70 -19.17 17.56
C LEU A 107 -4.71 -18.52 18.50
N GLY A 108 -5.01 -19.18 19.60
CA GLY A 108 -5.98 -18.73 20.60
C GLY A 108 -5.39 -18.72 22.00
N ILE A 109 -5.87 -17.78 22.81
CA ILE A 109 -5.66 -17.77 24.25
C ILE A 109 -6.96 -17.39 24.95
N GLU A 110 -7.28 -18.11 26.03
CA GLU A 110 -8.37 -17.71 26.92
C GLU A 110 -7.86 -16.63 27.87
N CYS A 111 -8.53 -15.49 27.91
CA CYS A 111 -8.21 -14.37 28.78
C CYS A 111 -9.50 -13.77 29.35
N ASN A 112 -9.66 -13.85 30.68
CA ASN A 112 -10.81 -13.29 31.42
C ASN A 112 -12.19 -13.74 30.88
N GLY A 113 -12.33 -15.02 30.56
CA GLY A 113 -13.54 -15.63 30.02
C GLY A 113 -13.79 -15.31 28.55
N LYS A 114 -12.79 -14.82 27.82
CA LYS A 114 -12.86 -14.49 26.39
C LYS A 114 -11.77 -15.22 25.63
N LEU A 115 -12.12 -15.73 24.46
CA LEU A 115 -11.13 -16.14 23.48
C LEU A 115 -10.53 -14.90 22.84
N ILE A 116 -9.21 -14.80 22.87
CA ILE A 116 -8.43 -13.82 22.14
C ILE A 116 -7.65 -14.58 21.07
N GLU A 117 -7.94 -14.28 19.81
CA GLU A 117 -7.15 -14.79 18.69
C GLU A 117 -5.86 -13.99 18.56
N ILE A 118 -4.79 -14.66 18.16
CA ILE A 118 -3.48 -14.08 17.88
C ILE A 118 -3.15 -14.43 16.43
N GLU A 119 -2.92 -13.43 15.61
CA GLU A 119 -2.58 -13.63 14.21
C GLU A 119 -1.06 -13.78 14.06
N ARG A 120 -0.65 -14.75 13.26
CA ARG A 120 0.69 -14.82 12.67
C ARG A 120 0.52 -14.87 11.17
N ASP A 121 1.47 -14.31 10.44
CA ASP A 121 1.52 -14.46 8.99
C ASP A 121 1.98 -15.89 8.63
N PHE A 122 1.93 -16.23 7.35
CA PHE A 122 2.47 -17.47 6.81
C PHE A 122 3.94 -17.63 7.22
N TYR A 123 4.39 -18.89 7.29
CA TYR A 123 5.77 -19.19 7.68
C TYR A 123 6.76 -18.46 6.76
N GLY A 124 7.75 -17.77 7.35
CA GLY A 124 8.74 -16.98 6.62
C GLY A 124 8.35 -15.51 6.42
N ASN A 125 7.06 -15.15 6.53
CA ASN A 125 6.59 -13.77 6.33
C ASN A 125 6.58 -12.93 7.61
N ASN A 126 6.70 -13.54 8.80
CA ASN A 126 6.71 -12.81 10.06
C ASN A 126 8.05 -12.08 10.22
N LEU A 127 8.07 -10.86 10.78
CA LEU A 127 9.30 -10.05 10.86
C LEU A 127 10.45 -10.71 11.63
N CYS A 128 10.16 -11.64 12.54
CA CYS A 128 11.18 -12.40 13.27
C CYS A 128 11.81 -13.55 12.48
N ASP A 129 11.21 -13.92 11.34
CA ASP A 129 11.67 -15.04 10.53
C ASP A 129 12.92 -14.63 9.73
N ASN A 130 13.79 -15.60 9.46
CA ASN A 130 15.08 -15.37 8.79
C ASN A 130 15.16 -16.04 7.42
N ASP A 131 14.01 -16.42 6.85
CA ASP A 131 13.95 -17.08 5.56
C ASP A 131 14.33 -16.11 4.43
N GLU A 132 15.28 -16.47 3.56
CA GLU A 132 15.78 -15.57 2.51
C GLU A 132 14.76 -15.34 1.39
N GLU A 133 13.87 -16.30 1.11
CA GLU A 133 12.86 -16.18 0.04
C GLU A 133 11.88 -15.04 0.34
N ASN A 134 11.46 -14.94 1.61
CA ASN A 134 10.49 -13.94 2.06
C ASN A 134 11.13 -12.65 2.63
N LYS A 135 12.44 -12.45 2.45
CA LYS A 135 13.17 -11.31 3.01
C LYS A 135 12.60 -9.96 2.56
N ILE A 136 12.32 -9.82 1.28
CA ILE A 136 11.78 -8.57 0.71
C ILE A 136 10.42 -8.23 1.33
N ILE A 137 9.53 -9.22 1.50
CA ILE A 137 8.20 -9.05 2.12
C ILE A 137 8.35 -8.46 3.53
N ARG A 138 9.33 -8.96 4.31
CA ARG A 138 9.61 -8.47 5.66
C ARG A 138 10.21 -7.07 5.66
N GLU A 139 11.09 -6.75 4.71
CA GLU A 139 11.72 -5.43 4.59
C GLU A 139 10.72 -4.33 4.20
N ILE A 140 9.78 -4.63 3.30
CA ILE A 140 8.75 -3.68 2.85
C ILE A 140 7.51 -3.64 3.75
N SER A 141 7.46 -4.49 4.78
CA SER A 141 6.31 -4.56 5.68
C SER A 141 6.00 -3.21 6.33
N ARG A 142 4.73 -2.82 6.29
CA ARG A 142 4.21 -1.58 6.90
C ARG A 142 4.48 -1.50 8.42
N PHE A 143 4.67 -2.64 9.07
CA PHE A 143 4.98 -2.69 10.50
C PHE A 143 6.34 -2.04 10.81
N ASN A 144 7.25 -1.95 9.84
CA ASN A 144 8.57 -1.34 10.00
C ASN A 144 8.54 0.17 10.26
N TYR A 145 7.38 0.81 10.12
CA TYR A 145 7.18 2.25 10.35
C TYR A 145 6.55 2.58 11.70
N LEU A 146 6.17 1.56 12.49
CA LEU A 146 5.76 1.76 13.87
C LEU A 146 6.97 2.12 14.75
N PRO A 147 6.74 2.78 15.90
CA PRO A 147 7.74 2.84 16.97
C PRO A 147 8.27 1.43 17.29
N GLU A 148 9.60 1.31 17.45
CA GLU A 148 10.29 0.02 17.53
C GLU A 148 9.73 -0.89 18.63
N GLU A 149 9.41 -0.32 19.79
CA GLU A 149 8.83 -1.03 20.94
C GLU A 149 7.40 -1.53 20.65
N ILE A 150 6.59 -0.73 19.95
CA ILE A 150 5.23 -1.13 19.55
C ILE A 150 5.28 -2.21 18.48
N LYS A 151 6.13 -2.05 17.46
CA LYS A 151 6.39 -3.07 16.44
C LYS A 151 6.78 -4.39 17.09
N LYS A 152 7.78 -4.38 17.98
CA LYS A 152 8.25 -5.58 18.68
C LYS A 152 7.17 -6.23 19.53
N SER A 153 6.32 -5.43 20.18
CA SER A 153 5.29 -5.94 21.08
C SER A 153 4.14 -6.64 20.37
N TYR A 154 3.75 -6.18 19.18
CA TYR A 154 2.49 -6.61 18.55
C TYR A 154 2.63 -7.13 17.10
N PHE A 155 3.74 -6.85 16.43
CA PHE A 155 3.88 -7.07 14.98
C PHE A 155 5.19 -7.78 14.56
N TYR A 156 5.99 -8.25 15.53
CA TYR A 156 7.29 -8.86 15.25
C TYR A 156 7.27 -10.39 15.25
N LYS A 157 6.88 -11.00 16.38
CA LYS A 157 6.69 -12.46 16.49
C LYS A 157 5.27 -12.92 16.13
N PHE A 158 4.37 -11.99 15.96
CA PHE A 158 2.99 -12.21 15.54
C PHE A 158 2.53 -10.93 14.85
N SER A 159 1.43 -10.95 14.11
CA SER A 159 0.96 -9.84 13.27
C SER A 159 -0.22 -9.06 13.88
N GLY A 160 -0.47 -9.26 15.18
CA GLY A 160 -1.49 -8.55 15.95
C GLY A 160 -2.53 -9.48 16.58
N PHE A 161 -3.47 -8.91 17.31
CA PHE A 161 -4.64 -9.63 17.80
C PHE A 161 -5.63 -9.89 16.66
N GLY A 162 -6.32 -11.02 16.72
CA GLY A 162 -7.19 -11.49 15.63
C GLY A 162 -8.51 -10.72 15.51
N VAL A 163 -8.98 -10.58 14.27
CA VAL A 163 -10.14 -9.73 13.93
C VAL A 163 -11.46 -10.49 13.82
N ASN A 164 -11.43 -11.82 13.79
CA ASN A 164 -12.62 -12.62 13.50
C ASN A 164 -13.62 -12.67 14.67
N ASN A 165 -13.16 -12.46 15.90
CA ASN A 165 -13.99 -12.61 17.10
C ASN A 165 -13.71 -11.56 18.19
N GLY A 166 -14.74 -10.81 18.56
CA GLY A 166 -14.79 -10.08 19.83
C GLY A 166 -13.85 -8.88 19.92
N ILE A 167 -13.13 -8.75 21.04
CA ILE A 167 -12.35 -7.55 21.42
C ILE A 167 -10.98 -7.46 20.73
N GLY A 168 -10.59 -8.44 19.90
CA GLY A 168 -9.30 -8.39 19.20
C GLY A 168 -9.22 -7.26 18.17
N TYR A 169 -10.33 -6.96 17.48
CA TYR A 169 -10.43 -5.89 16.48
C TYR A 169 -10.11 -4.49 17.02
N VAL A 170 -10.26 -4.29 18.33
CA VAL A 170 -10.01 -3.01 19.00
C VAL A 170 -8.65 -2.96 19.71
N LEU A 171 -7.87 -4.04 19.66
CA LEU A 171 -6.48 -4.08 20.10
C LEU A 171 -5.55 -3.86 18.89
N PRO A 172 -4.22 -3.70 19.06
CA PRO A 172 -3.30 -3.71 17.92
C PRO A 172 -3.47 -4.97 17.05
N CYS A 173 -3.96 -4.81 15.83
CA CYS A 173 -4.35 -5.91 14.94
C CYS A 173 -3.91 -5.66 13.49
N ASN A 174 -3.95 -6.68 12.62
CA ASN A 174 -3.57 -6.56 11.22
C ASN A 174 -4.68 -6.01 10.30
N SER A 175 -5.74 -5.38 10.84
CA SER A 175 -6.78 -4.71 10.04
C SER A 175 -6.48 -3.22 9.87
N TRP A 176 -5.30 -2.91 9.34
CA TRP A 176 -4.90 -1.52 9.13
C TRP A 176 -5.77 -0.88 8.05
N ASP A 177 -6.38 0.27 8.36
CA ASP A 177 -7.17 1.03 7.40
C ASP A 177 -6.43 2.29 6.96
N SER A 178 -6.53 2.59 5.67
CA SER A 178 -6.07 3.85 5.07
C SER A 178 -6.81 5.04 5.68
N PHE A 179 -6.22 6.23 5.59
CA PHE A 179 -6.92 7.45 5.97
C PHE A 179 -8.22 7.68 5.18
N ASP A 180 -8.28 7.15 3.97
CA ASP A 180 -9.46 7.25 3.10
C ASP A 180 -10.59 6.37 3.59
N GLY A 181 -10.28 5.10 3.91
CA GLY A 181 -11.23 4.17 4.53
C GLY A 181 -11.73 4.70 5.88
N TYR A 182 -10.83 5.29 6.67
CA TYR A 182 -11.21 5.99 7.90
C TYR A 182 -12.20 7.13 7.63
N MET A 183 -11.91 8.04 6.70
CA MET A 183 -12.84 9.13 6.36
C MET A 183 -14.18 8.63 5.79
N ASP A 184 -14.16 7.54 5.02
CA ASP A 184 -15.35 6.90 4.47
C ASP A 184 -16.21 6.28 5.59
N SER A 185 -15.59 5.70 6.63
CA SER A 185 -16.31 5.16 7.79
C SER A 185 -17.08 6.24 8.58
N TYR A 186 -16.58 7.48 8.59
CA TYR A 186 -17.29 8.67 9.11
C TYR A 186 -18.23 9.34 8.09
N LYS A 187 -18.40 8.74 6.90
CA LYS A 187 -19.23 9.25 5.79
C LYS A 187 -18.85 10.68 5.36
N ILE A 188 -17.56 11.01 5.44
CA ILE A 188 -17.05 12.32 5.03
C ILE A 188 -17.09 12.41 3.49
N PRO A 189 -17.78 13.39 2.88
CA PRO A 189 -17.87 13.48 1.43
C PRO A 189 -16.50 13.63 0.75
N LYS A 190 -16.28 12.95 -0.39
CA LYS A 190 -15.02 13.00 -1.17
C LYS A 190 -14.53 14.42 -1.49
N GLY A 191 -15.44 15.38 -1.70
CA GLY A 191 -15.09 16.79 -1.91
C GLY A 191 -14.45 17.46 -0.68
N LYS A 192 -14.76 17.00 0.53
CA LYS A 192 -14.17 17.47 1.80
C LYS A 192 -12.88 16.72 2.14
N GLN A 193 -12.74 15.45 1.75
CA GLN A 193 -11.49 14.67 1.94
C GLN A 193 -10.27 15.40 1.35
N LYS A 194 -10.43 15.99 0.16
CA LYS A 194 -9.39 16.83 -0.47
C LYS A 194 -8.87 17.99 0.37
N LYS A 195 -9.69 18.52 1.29
CA LYS A 195 -9.27 19.61 2.19
C LYS A 195 -8.39 19.07 3.32
N TRP A 196 -8.72 17.89 3.85
CA TRP A 196 -7.94 17.26 4.91
C TRP A 196 -6.55 16.89 4.46
N TYR A 197 -6.42 16.37 3.26
CA TYR A 197 -5.13 16.15 2.62
C TYR A 197 -4.23 17.39 2.56
N LYS A 198 -4.76 18.52 2.03
CA LYS A 198 -4.01 19.79 1.99
C LYS A 198 -3.71 20.37 3.37
N TRP A 199 -4.54 20.04 4.36
CA TRP A 199 -4.31 20.43 5.73
C TRP A 199 -3.18 19.60 6.34
N MET A 200 -3.15 18.29 6.12
CA MET A 200 -2.10 17.38 6.57
C MET A 200 -0.73 17.69 5.95
N GLU A 201 -0.67 18.11 4.68
CA GLU A 201 0.56 18.58 4.02
C GLU A 201 1.29 19.69 4.82
N GLN A 202 0.61 20.44 5.69
CA GLN A 202 1.21 21.49 6.52
C GLN A 202 2.02 20.95 7.71
N PHE A 203 1.81 19.69 8.07
CA PHE A 203 2.39 19.05 9.25
C PHE A 203 3.26 17.84 8.88
N MET A 204 3.05 17.28 7.69
CA MET A 204 3.75 16.10 7.20
C MET A 204 4.57 16.46 5.94
N PRO A 205 5.91 16.60 6.05
CA PRO A 205 6.73 16.86 4.87
C PRO A 205 6.66 15.64 3.94
N LYS A 206 6.42 15.87 2.64
CA LYS A 206 6.37 14.83 1.58
C LYS A 206 5.21 13.83 1.69
N PHE A 207 4.09 14.24 2.29
CA PHE A 207 2.84 13.48 2.24
C PHE A 207 2.37 13.32 0.78
N ASP A 208 2.66 12.19 0.14
CA ASP A 208 2.19 11.92 -1.22
C ASP A 208 0.82 11.26 -1.17
N LEU A 209 -0.18 12.04 -1.54
CA LEU A 209 -1.59 11.69 -1.46
C LEU A 209 -2.03 10.64 -2.48
N LYS A 210 -1.13 10.18 -3.34
CA LYS A 210 -1.52 9.36 -4.50
C LYS A 210 -0.53 8.22 -4.74
N SER A 211 -0.65 7.16 -3.94
CA SER A 211 -0.23 5.86 -4.45
C SER A 211 -1.18 5.39 -5.57
N LEU A 212 -0.68 4.48 -6.41
CA LEU A 212 -1.42 3.88 -7.54
C LEU A 212 -2.81 3.39 -7.07
N GLY A 213 -3.87 3.93 -7.67
CA GLY A 213 -5.27 3.61 -7.32
C GLY A 213 -6.05 4.76 -6.69
N GLY A 214 -5.36 5.83 -6.22
CA GLY A 214 -6.01 7.01 -5.66
C GLY A 214 -6.42 6.88 -4.19
N THR A 215 -5.85 5.91 -3.47
CA THR A 215 -6.01 5.70 -2.03
C THR A 215 -4.76 6.17 -1.29
N CYS A 216 -4.90 6.91 -0.20
CA CYS A 216 -3.78 7.29 0.66
C CYS A 216 -3.28 6.09 1.47
N THR A 217 -2.23 5.42 1.01
CA THR A 217 -1.58 4.30 1.72
C THR A 217 -0.46 4.71 2.66
N ASP A 218 -0.05 5.99 2.60
CA ASP A 218 1.11 6.55 3.28
C ASP A 218 0.81 6.95 4.73
N PHE A 219 -0.47 6.89 5.12
CA PHE A 219 -0.97 7.15 6.46
C PHE A 219 -2.08 6.16 6.79
N MET A 220 -1.77 5.25 7.71
CA MET A 220 -2.65 4.13 8.01
C MET A 220 -2.87 4.02 9.50
N SER A 221 -4.10 3.63 9.86
CA SER A 221 -4.46 3.27 11.21
C SER A 221 -3.93 1.87 11.52
N PHE A 222 -3.42 1.68 12.74
CA PHE A 222 -2.99 0.36 13.23
C PHE A 222 -3.75 -0.05 14.51
N LEU A 223 -4.55 0.87 15.06
CA LEU A 223 -5.40 0.66 16.21
C LEU A 223 -6.63 1.54 16.07
N ASP A 224 -7.81 0.93 16.11
CA ASP A 224 -9.09 1.62 16.09
C ASP A 224 -9.94 1.14 17.26
N THR A 225 -10.25 2.04 18.19
CA THR A 225 -11.02 1.69 19.40
C THR A 225 -12.52 1.52 19.12
N ARG A 226 -12.97 1.85 17.90
CA ARG A 226 -14.37 1.70 17.49
C ARG A 226 -14.74 0.23 17.43
N TYR A 227 -15.83 -0.13 18.10
CA TYR A 227 -16.34 -1.48 18.15
C TYR A 227 -17.77 -1.55 17.63
N GLU A 228 -18.03 -2.38 16.63
CA GLU A 228 -19.38 -2.56 16.11
C GLU A 228 -20.33 -3.05 17.22
N GLY A 229 -21.38 -2.26 17.48
CA GLY A 229 -22.41 -2.60 18.47
C GLY A 229 -22.26 -1.97 19.85
N ASN A 230 -21.28 -1.07 20.07
CA ASN A 230 -21.16 -0.33 21.33
C ASN A 230 -21.13 1.20 21.09
N GLU A 231 -21.91 1.95 21.87
CA GLU A 231 -21.86 3.42 21.84
C GLU A 231 -20.74 3.89 22.78
N ASN A 232 -19.54 4.08 22.22
CA ASN A 232 -18.45 4.67 22.97
C ASN A 232 -18.64 6.17 23.15
N LYS A 233 -18.33 6.67 24.34
CA LYS A 233 -18.27 8.13 24.59
C LYS A 233 -17.02 8.76 23.99
N ILE A 234 -15.96 7.97 23.89
CA ILE A 234 -14.65 8.38 23.38
C ILE A 234 -14.21 7.29 22.40
N GLU A 235 -14.04 7.66 21.15
CA GLU A 235 -13.48 6.84 20.10
C GLU A 235 -12.15 7.47 19.68
N THR A 236 -11.07 6.72 19.76
CA THR A 236 -9.75 7.15 19.27
C THR A 236 -9.26 6.17 18.20
N THR A 237 -8.67 6.69 17.14
CA THR A 237 -7.99 5.90 16.12
C THR A 237 -6.56 6.40 16.02
N LEU A 238 -5.60 5.47 16.08
CA LEU A 238 -4.16 5.76 16.04
C LEU A 238 -3.59 5.43 14.67
N PHE A 239 -2.78 6.35 14.16
CA PHE A 239 -2.20 6.29 12.84
C PHE A 239 -0.68 6.43 12.88
N VAL A 240 -0.02 5.88 11.87
CA VAL A 240 1.39 6.13 11.57
C VAL A 240 1.58 6.43 10.09
N LYS A 241 2.71 7.06 9.77
CA LYS A 241 3.14 7.21 8.39
C LYS A 241 3.86 5.95 7.95
N THR A 242 3.37 5.29 6.91
CA THR A 242 3.90 4.01 6.38
C THR A 242 4.97 4.19 5.30
N HIS A 243 5.55 5.38 5.22
CA HIS A 243 6.63 5.75 4.30
C HIS A 243 7.78 6.47 5.01
N LEU A 244 7.65 6.73 6.33
CA LEU A 244 8.64 7.44 7.14
C LEU A 244 8.78 6.78 8.51
N LYS A 245 10.01 6.44 8.89
CA LYS A 245 10.33 5.85 10.20
C LYS A 245 10.63 6.93 11.23
N ASP A 246 9.66 7.83 11.49
CA ASP A 246 9.84 8.92 12.44
C ASP A 246 9.40 8.57 13.87
N GLY A 247 8.76 7.41 14.06
CA GLY A 247 8.25 6.96 15.35
C GLY A 247 7.09 7.80 15.89
N ILE A 248 6.47 8.66 15.06
CA ILE A 248 5.36 9.51 15.49
C ILE A 248 4.04 8.75 15.31
N VAL A 249 3.28 8.65 16.40
CA VAL A 249 1.91 8.14 16.39
C VAL A 249 0.95 9.31 16.44
N TYR A 250 0.06 9.37 15.45
CA TYR A 250 -0.97 10.38 15.33
C TYR A 250 -2.29 9.84 15.88
N ALA A 251 -3.09 10.69 16.49
CA ALA A 251 -4.36 10.31 17.08
C ALA A 251 -5.48 11.22 16.57
N ILE A 252 -6.59 10.61 16.18
CA ILE A 252 -7.84 11.31 15.87
C ILE A 252 -8.90 10.78 16.82
N GLN A 253 -9.50 11.70 17.58
CA GLN A 253 -10.54 11.38 18.55
C GLN A 253 -11.91 11.83 18.01
N ASN A 254 -12.91 10.96 18.11
CA ASN A 254 -14.30 11.19 17.73
C ASN A 254 -14.48 11.75 16.30
N GLY A 255 -13.60 11.37 15.37
CA GLY A 255 -13.62 11.85 13.99
C GLY A 255 -13.20 13.31 13.81
N ASP A 256 -12.66 13.97 14.84
CA ASP A 256 -12.22 15.36 14.79
C ASP A 256 -10.84 15.50 14.13
N ILE A 257 -10.83 15.41 12.80
CA ILE A 257 -9.62 15.52 11.98
C ILE A 257 -8.95 16.89 12.13
N GLU A 258 -9.72 17.97 12.36
CA GLU A 258 -9.18 19.33 12.49
C GLU A 258 -8.27 19.48 13.71
N ASN A 259 -8.54 18.69 14.75
CA ASN A 259 -7.80 18.70 16.00
C ASN A 259 -6.96 17.44 16.19
N MET A 260 -6.46 16.82 15.12
CA MET A 260 -5.51 15.70 15.19
C MET A 260 -4.36 16.00 16.16
N LYS A 261 -3.96 14.99 16.92
CA LYS A 261 -2.95 15.07 17.97
C LYS A 261 -1.77 14.15 17.67
N ILE A 262 -0.65 14.40 18.35
CA ILE A 262 0.44 13.43 18.49
C ILE A 262 0.25 12.70 19.81
N LEU A 263 0.47 11.39 19.80
CA LEU A 263 0.46 10.58 21.01
C LEU A 263 1.84 10.63 21.66
N SER A 264 1.96 11.37 22.75
CA SER A 264 3.14 11.36 23.62
C SER A 264 3.27 10.00 24.31
N ASN A 265 4.50 9.50 24.41
CA ASN A 265 4.81 8.19 25.00
C ASN A 265 3.86 7.07 24.52
N PRO A 266 3.86 6.75 23.20
CA PRO A 266 2.92 5.80 22.62
C PRO A 266 3.01 4.41 23.27
N VAL A 267 4.20 4.03 23.75
CA VAL A 267 4.45 2.78 24.49
C VAL A 267 3.59 2.69 25.74
N GLU A 268 3.60 3.70 26.61
CA GLU A 268 2.79 3.68 27.84
C GLU A 268 1.29 3.79 27.55
N ALA A 269 0.91 4.67 26.61
CA ALA A 269 -0.49 4.92 26.28
C ALA A 269 -1.19 3.66 25.77
N ILE A 270 -0.54 2.93 24.85
CA ILE A 270 -1.08 1.69 24.26
C ILE A 270 -1.09 0.56 25.29
N ASP A 271 -0.09 0.47 26.18
CA ASP A 271 -0.05 -0.58 27.21
C ASP A 271 -1.22 -0.45 28.19
N ARG A 272 -1.52 0.79 28.61
CA ARG A 272 -2.67 1.08 29.47
C ARG A 272 -4.00 0.87 28.77
N TYR A 273 -4.08 1.20 27.48
CA TYR A 273 -5.26 0.93 26.70
C TYR A 273 -5.53 -0.58 26.59
N CYS A 274 -4.52 -1.36 26.24
CA CYS A 274 -4.65 -2.82 26.12
C CYS A 274 -4.97 -3.46 27.48
N GLU A 275 -4.34 -3.01 28.58
CA GLU A 275 -4.70 -3.39 29.95
C GLU A 275 -6.19 -3.12 30.23
N TYR A 276 -6.67 -1.93 29.89
CA TYR A 276 -8.07 -1.53 30.06
C TYR A 276 -9.03 -2.43 29.27
N VAL A 277 -8.76 -2.68 27.98
CA VAL A 277 -9.61 -3.51 27.13
C VAL A 277 -9.66 -4.95 27.62
N LEU A 278 -8.51 -5.53 27.95
CA LEU A 278 -8.42 -6.94 28.36
C LEU A 278 -9.01 -7.19 29.76
N THR A 279 -9.02 -6.20 30.64
CA THR A 279 -9.56 -6.34 32.02
C THR A 279 -11.00 -5.87 32.15
N MET A 280 -11.36 -4.76 31.51
CA MET A 280 -12.68 -4.13 31.65
C MET A 280 -13.65 -4.50 30.54
N HIS A 281 -13.15 -5.08 29.42
CA HIS A 281 -13.91 -5.36 28.21
C HIS A 281 -14.66 -4.14 27.68
N LYS A 282 -14.00 -2.98 27.72
CA LYS A 282 -14.47 -1.68 27.25
C LYS A 282 -13.41 -1.04 26.38
N THR A 283 -13.83 -0.12 25.51
CA THR A 283 -12.92 0.52 24.54
C THR A 283 -12.94 2.04 24.59
N ASP A 284 -13.71 2.63 25.51
CA ASP A 284 -13.85 4.07 25.76
C ASP A 284 -12.69 4.68 26.59
N PHE A 285 -11.47 4.21 26.37
CA PHE A 285 -10.28 4.69 27.07
C PHE A 285 -9.96 6.14 26.69
N ASP A 286 -9.63 6.95 27.69
CA ASP A 286 -9.29 8.35 27.48
C ASP A 286 -7.79 8.52 27.21
N PHE A 287 -7.43 8.73 25.94
CA PHE A 287 -6.07 9.05 25.51
C PHE A 287 -5.67 10.51 25.74
N THR A 288 -6.58 11.39 26.19
CA THR A 288 -6.32 12.84 26.35
C THR A 288 -5.06 13.16 27.18
N PRO A 289 -4.73 12.45 28.27
CA PRO A 289 -3.49 12.69 29.02
C PRO A 289 -2.19 12.51 28.22
N TYR A 290 -2.28 11.80 27.09
CA TYR A 290 -1.15 11.50 26.20
C TYR A 290 -1.14 12.39 24.96
N PHE A 291 -2.11 13.30 24.78
CA PHE A 291 -2.19 14.12 23.57
C PHE A 291 -1.29 15.35 23.63
N GLU A 292 -0.44 15.46 22.63
CA GLU A 292 0.31 16.66 22.30
C GLU A 292 -0.32 17.36 21.09
N ALA A 293 -0.21 18.69 21.07
CA ALA A 293 -0.68 19.48 19.94
C ALA A 293 0.19 19.21 18.71
N LEU A 294 -0.46 19.12 17.56
CA LEU A 294 0.24 19.08 16.28
C LEU A 294 0.73 20.50 15.95
N GLU A 295 2.04 20.74 16.06
CA GLU A 295 2.64 22.03 15.70
C GLU A 295 2.86 22.11 14.19
N LYS A 296 2.53 23.26 13.59
CA LYS A 296 2.80 23.51 12.17
C LYS A 296 4.30 23.53 11.95
N LEU A 297 4.72 23.00 10.79
CA LEU A 297 6.09 23.18 10.32
C LEU A 297 6.27 24.64 9.90
N ASP A 298 6.58 25.50 10.88
CA ASP A 298 6.98 26.86 10.61
C ASP A 298 8.35 26.78 9.92
N GLY A 299 8.44 27.17 8.65
CA GLY A 299 9.67 27.17 7.84
C GLY A 299 10.81 28.07 8.36
N LYS A 300 10.82 28.38 9.66
CA LYS A 300 11.84 29.12 10.41
C LYS A 300 12.33 28.37 11.67
N GLY A 301 11.74 27.24 12.03
CA GLY A 301 12.15 26.41 13.16
C GLY A 301 12.79 25.12 12.69
N ALA A 302 14.03 25.19 12.22
CA ALA A 302 14.87 24.01 12.16
C ALA A 302 15.16 23.56 13.61
N THR A 303 14.28 22.75 14.21
CA THR A 303 14.80 21.69 15.06
C THR A 303 15.68 20.87 14.16
N ASN A 304 16.98 20.86 14.47
CA ASN A 304 17.98 19.98 13.88
C ASN A 304 17.56 18.52 14.13
N ILE A 305 16.57 18.03 13.41
CA ILE A 305 16.59 16.65 12.96
C ILE A 305 17.64 16.72 11.87
N SER A 306 18.88 16.35 12.21
CA SER A 306 19.88 16.00 11.21
C SER A 306 19.33 14.79 10.48
N MET A 307 18.47 15.06 9.50
CA MET A 307 18.14 14.12 8.46
C MET A 307 19.44 13.92 7.71
N GLU A 308 20.11 12.79 7.97
CA GLU A 308 21.02 12.27 6.98
C GLU A 308 20.17 12.04 5.72
N GLU A 309 20.60 12.62 4.60
CA GLU A 309 19.93 12.54 3.29
C GLU A 309 19.84 11.11 2.74
N GLU A 310 20.20 10.09 3.53
CA GLU A 310 20.36 8.69 3.14
C GLU A 310 19.06 7.89 3.12
N ASP A 311 17.97 8.35 3.77
CA ASP A 311 16.71 7.59 3.88
C ASP A 311 15.63 7.91 2.82
N LEU A 312 15.99 8.62 1.74
CA LEU A 312 15.13 8.74 0.56
C LEU A 312 15.70 7.81 -0.53
N TYR A 313 14.90 6.86 -1.00
CA TYR A 313 15.21 6.15 -2.25
C TYR A 313 15.20 7.15 -3.40
N MET A 314 16.38 7.70 -3.70
CA MET A 314 16.64 8.47 -4.89
C MET A 314 16.88 7.47 -6.02
N VAL A 315 15.89 7.29 -6.88
CA VAL A 315 16.09 6.48 -8.08
C VAL A 315 16.85 7.34 -9.09
N GLU A 316 18.08 6.93 -9.42
CA GLU A 316 18.81 7.44 -10.57
C GLU A 316 18.29 6.72 -11.81
N ILE A 317 17.75 7.47 -12.76
CA ILE A 317 17.21 6.97 -14.01
C ILE A 317 18.01 7.56 -15.15
N ARG A 318 18.52 6.71 -16.02
CA ARG A 318 19.20 7.17 -17.23
C ARG A 318 18.20 7.23 -18.38
N VAL A 319 18.24 8.34 -19.12
CA VAL A 319 17.30 8.64 -20.19
C VAL A 319 18.03 8.77 -21.51
N ALA A 320 17.66 7.97 -22.49
CA ALA A 320 17.99 8.20 -23.90
C ALA A 320 16.86 8.98 -24.55
N TYR A 321 17.15 10.15 -25.13
CA TYR A 321 16.15 11.04 -25.72
C TYR A 321 16.56 11.48 -27.12
N ILE A 322 15.64 11.32 -28.08
CA ILE A 322 15.75 11.97 -29.39
C ILE A 322 14.48 12.75 -29.73
N LYS A 323 14.68 13.84 -30.47
CA LYS A 323 13.60 14.63 -31.05
C LYS A 323 13.97 15.02 -32.47
N GLY A 324 13.04 14.83 -33.39
CA GLY A 324 13.23 15.08 -34.81
C GLY A 324 12.04 15.78 -35.45
N LYS A 325 12.28 16.44 -36.58
CA LYS A 325 11.21 16.91 -37.45
C LYS A 325 10.64 15.75 -38.24
N TYR A 326 9.32 15.76 -38.39
CA TYR A 326 8.60 14.79 -39.18
C TYR A 326 7.79 15.48 -40.28
N ILE A 327 7.96 15.03 -41.53
CA ILE A 327 7.26 15.59 -42.68
C ILE A 327 5.87 14.95 -42.77
N CYS A 328 4.82 15.72 -42.45
CA CYS A 328 3.44 15.24 -42.37
C CYS A 328 2.83 14.96 -43.74
N ASN A 329 2.69 13.68 -44.09
CA ASN A 329 1.66 13.18 -45.00
C ASN A 329 1.10 11.85 -44.47
N LYS A 330 -0.09 11.44 -44.92
CA LYS A 330 -0.79 10.26 -44.37
C LYS A 330 0.00 8.96 -44.48
N GLU A 331 0.65 8.71 -45.63
CA GLU A 331 1.46 7.51 -45.87
C GLU A 331 2.65 7.45 -44.90
N LYS A 332 3.27 8.60 -44.66
CA LYS A 332 4.35 8.78 -43.70
C LYS A 332 3.82 8.58 -42.27
N GLU A 333 2.73 9.23 -41.87
CA GLU A 333 2.11 9.06 -40.53
C GLU A 333 1.79 7.60 -40.21
N LEU A 334 1.20 6.87 -41.16
CA LEU A 334 0.90 5.45 -41.00
C LEU A 334 2.18 4.62 -40.87
N LYS A 335 3.16 4.86 -41.75
CA LYS A 335 4.45 4.18 -41.71
C LYS A 335 5.20 4.44 -40.40
N TRP A 336 5.16 5.66 -39.89
CA TRP A 336 5.74 6.03 -38.60
C TRP A 336 5.09 5.23 -37.48
N TYR A 337 3.75 5.21 -37.44
CA TYR A 337 3.02 4.48 -36.40
C TYR A 337 3.31 2.98 -36.44
N GLU A 338 3.38 2.38 -37.63
CA GLU A 338 3.77 0.98 -37.81
C GLU A 338 5.22 0.70 -37.38
N GLN A 339 6.15 1.62 -37.66
CA GLN A 339 7.55 1.53 -37.22
C GLN A 339 7.66 1.60 -35.69
N MET A 340 6.89 2.48 -35.03
CA MET A 340 6.88 2.56 -33.57
C MET A 340 6.31 1.28 -32.96
N LYS A 341 5.22 0.76 -33.51
CA LYS A 341 4.62 -0.50 -33.05
C LYS A 341 5.58 -1.67 -33.22
N TRP A 342 6.25 -1.76 -34.37
CA TRP A 342 7.27 -2.78 -34.61
C TRP A 342 8.40 -2.71 -33.58
N TYR A 343 8.85 -1.52 -33.19
CA TYR A 343 9.87 -1.35 -32.15
C TYR A 343 9.38 -1.90 -30.80
N LEU A 344 8.15 -1.55 -30.40
CA LEU A 344 7.56 -2.04 -29.16
C LEU A 344 7.43 -3.58 -29.16
N ASP A 345 6.97 -4.16 -30.26
CA ASP A 345 6.86 -5.61 -30.43
C ASP A 345 8.24 -6.29 -30.42
N PHE A 346 9.23 -5.72 -31.12
CA PHE A 346 10.60 -6.25 -31.22
C PHE A 346 11.31 -6.30 -29.87
N HIS A 347 11.06 -5.32 -29.00
CA HIS A 347 11.60 -5.27 -27.64
C HIS A 347 10.66 -5.82 -26.57
N SER A 348 9.59 -6.53 -26.96
CA SER A 348 8.67 -7.21 -26.05
C SER A 348 8.01 -6.30 -25.00
N PHE A 349 7.68 -5.07 -25.38
CA PHE A 349 6.86 -4.19 -24.53
C PHE A 349 5.41 -4.69 -24.54
N GLU A 350 4.93 -5.21 -23.41
CA GLU A 350 3.60 -5.83 -23.31
C GLU A 350 2.52 -4.83 -22.87
N ASN A 351 2.86 -3.88 -21.98
CA ASN A 351 1.91 -2.93 -21.42
C ASN A 351 1.89 -1.61 -22.18
N ASN A 352 1.30 -1.63 -23.38
CA ASN A 352 1.25 -0.51 -24.31
C ASN A 352 -0.04 0.30 -24.16
N TYR A 353 0.10 1.60 -23.95
CA TYR A 353 -0.98 2.55 -23.73
C TYR A 353 -0.94 3.71 -24.73
N VAL A 354 -2.09 4.19 -25.18
CA VAL A 354 -2.18 5.24 -26.19
C VAL A 354 -3.15 6.36 -25.81
N LYS A 355 -2.77 7.60 -26.15
CA LYS A 355 -3.63 8.80 -26.17
C LYS A 355 -3.67 9.39 -27.57
N LEU A 356 -4.87 9.80 -27.97
CA LEU A 356 -5.15 10.38 -29.28
C LEU A 356 -5.83 11.73 -29.12
N ARG A 357 -5.32 12.72 -29.86
CA ARG A 357 -5.94 14.03 -30.01
C ARG A 357 -6.41 14.22 -31.43
N THR A 358 -7.62 14.76 -31.57
CA THR A 358 -8.20 15.20 -32.84
C THR A 358 -8.42 16.71 -32.78
N ASP A 359 -8.95 17.29 -33.85
CA ASP A 359 -9.36 18.70 -33.86
C ASP A 359 -10.43 19.03 -32.80
N ASN A 360 -11.24 18.04 -32.40
CA ASN A 360 -12.26 18.20 -31.37
C ASN A 360 -11.71 18.03 -29.94
N GLY A 361 -10.40 17.86 -29.79
CA GLY A 361 -9.71 17.66 -28.52
C GLY A 361 -9.27 16.22 -28.27
N TRP A 362 -8.98 15.90 -27.01
CA TRP A 362 -8.58 14.55 -26.62
C TRP A 362 -9.78 13.61 -26.63
N LEU A 363 -9.63 12.45 -27.28
CA LEU A 363 -10.70 11.45 -27.32
C LEU A 363 -10.97 10.79 -25.95
N ASN A 364 -10.08 10.98 -24.98
CA ASN A 364 -10.24 10.55 -23.59
C ASN A 364 -10.30 11.81 -22.70
N GLN A 365 -11.51 12.34 -22.48
CA GLN A 365 -11.73 13.62 -21.77
C GLN A 365 -11.29 13.60 -20.29
N ASP A 366 -11.05 12.43 -19.72
CA ASP A 366 -10.55 12.18 -18.37
C ASP A 366 -9.02 11.99 -18.29
N ASN A 367 -8.30 12.18 -19.41
CA ASN A 367 -6.87 11.87 -19.55
C ASN A 367 -6.52 10.39 -19.31
N SER A 368 -7.50 9.47 -19.34
CA SER A 368 -7.23 8.03 -19.22
C SER A 368 -6.48 7.52 -20.46
N LEU A 369 -5.53 6.62 -20.22
CA LEU A 369 -4.79 5.88 -21.24
C LEU A 369 -5.64 4.69 -21.70
N LYS A 370 -5.69 4.40 -23.00
CA LYS A 370 -6.28 3.15 -23.50
C LYS A 370 -5.20 2.14 -23.82
N TYR A 371 -5.47 0.87 -23.51
CA TYR A 371 -4.58 -0.22 -23.88
C TYR A 371 -4.54 -0.39 -25.41
N LEU A 372 -3.33 -0.57 -25.98
CA LEU A 372 -3.12 -0.74 -27.41
C LEU A 372 -3.39 -2.18 -27.84
N ASP A 373 -4.67 -2.57 -27.80
CA ASP A 373 -5.13 -3.85 -28.34
C ASP A 373 -5.33 -3.81 -29.87
N ALA A 374 -5.66 -4.96 -30.46
CA ALA A 374 -5.94 -5.07 -31.90
C ALA A 374 -7.08 -4.16 -32.38
N SER A 375 -8.08 -3.88 -31.51
CA SER A 375 -9.20 -3.00 -31.87
C SER A 375 -8.78 -1.54 -31.93
N THR A 376 -7.93 -1.13 -30.99
CA THR A 376 -7.38 0.21 -30.85
C THR A 376 -6.38 0.48 -31.96
N ASP A 377 -5.53 -0.50 -32.28
CA ASP A 377 -4.62 -0.45 -33.43
C ASP A 377 -5.38 -0.21 -34.74
N LYS A 378 -6.42 -1.01 -35.00
CA LYS A 378 -7.26 -0.85 -36.19
C LYS A 378 -7.88 0.54 -36.25
N ARG A 379 -8.42 1.02 -35.12
CA ARG A 379 -9.03 2.35 -35.04
C ARG A 379 -8.03 3.47 -35.31
N ILE A 380 -6.81 3.39 -34.78
CA ILE A 380 -5.76 4.39 -35.01
C ILE A 380 -5.42 4.46 -36.50
N LYS A 381 -5.20 3.31 -37.14
CA LYS A 381 -4.92 3.23 -38.57
C LYS A 381 -6.03 3.86 -39.42
N GLU A 382 -7.29 3.53 -39.14
CA GLU A 382 -8.45 4.13 -39.82
C GLU A 382 -8.51 5.65 -39.63
N MET A 383 -8.18 6.15 -38.44
CA MET A 383 -8.18 7.60 -38.16
C MET A 383 -7.03 8.33 -38.86
N ILE A 384 -5.84 7.72 -38.95
CA ILE A 384 -4.70 8.26 -39.72
C ILE A 384 -5.08 8.34 -41.20
N GLU A 385 -5.66 7.28 -41.76
CA GLU A 385 -6.15 7.25 -43.15
C GLU A 385 -7.18 8.35 -43.43
N LYS A 386 -8.08 8.60 -42.47
CA LYS A 386 -9.10 9.66 -42.54
C LYS A 386 -8.56 11.07 -42.26
N ASN A 387 -7.29 11.23 -41.90
CA ASN A 387 -6.67 12.50 -41.49
C ASN A 387 -7.22 13.10 -40.18
N GLU A 388 -7.76 12.28 -39.28
CA GLU A 388 -8.47 12.75 -38.08
C GLU A 388 -7.55 12.91 -36.86
N VAL A 389 -6.27 12.53 -36.99
CA VAL A 389 -5.29 12.52 -35.90
C VAL A 389 -4.42 13.77 -35.95
N GLU A 390 -4.39 14.49 -34.84
CA GLU A 390 -3.52 15.66 -34.60
C GLU A 390 -2.31 15.31 -33.72
N GLU A 391 -2.49 14.43 -32.75
CA GLU A 391 -1.43 14.00 -31.84
C GLU A 391 -1.61 12.54 -31.42
N ILE A 392 -0.51 11.79 -31.39
CA ILE A 392 -0.44 10.43 -30.85
C ILE A 392 0.59 10.44 -29.73
N GLN A 393 0.24 9.90 -28.57
CA GLN A 393 1.20 9.59 -27.51
C GLN A 393 1.08 8.10 -27.18
N ILE A 394 2.17 7.37 -27.30
CA ILE A 394 2.27 5.97 -26.90
C ILE A 394 3.17 5.90 -25.68
N PHE A 395 2.73 5.15 -24.68
CA PHE A 395 3.43 4.90 -23.45
C PHE A 395 3.49 3.40 -23.21
N SER A 396 4.67 2.87 -22.98
CA SER A 396 4.89 1.43 -22.91
C SER A 396 5.80 1.09 -21.76
N ILE A 397 5.44 0.04 -21.02
CA ILE A 397 6.23 -0.50 -19.91
C ILE A 397 6.72 -1.89 -20.29
N LEU A 398 8.03 -2.09 -20.15
CA LEU A 398 8.65 -3.42 -20.18
C LEU A 398 8.61 -3.97 -18.75
N ASP A 399 7.92 -5.08 -18.59
CA ASP A 399 7.91 -5.85 -17.34
C ASP A 399 8.93 -6.98 -17.49
N ARG A 400 10.09 -6.89 -16.83
CA ARG A 400 11.09 -7.98 -16.84
C ARG A 400 10.76 -9.07 -15.81
N GLY A 401 9.58 -9.04 -15.19
CA GLY A 401 9.10 -10.08 -14.28
C GLY A 401 9.65 -9.97 -12.86
N LYS A 402 10.05 -8.77 -12.41
CA LYS A 402 10.43 -8.55 -11.00
C LYS A 402 9.18 -8.57 -10.11
N PRO A 403 9.18 -9.31 -8.98
CA PRO A 403 8.03 -9.43 -8.07
C PRO A 403 7.64 -8.13 -7.35
N THR A 404 8.42 -7.05 -7.48
CA THR A 404 8.24 -5.76 -6.79
C THR A 404 7.41 -4.73 -7.55
N GLY A 405 7.01 -5.00 -8.81
CA GLY A 405 6.23 -4.04 -9.62
C GLY A 405 6.99 -2.78 -10.01
N GLU A 406 8.32 -2.80 -9.95
CA GLU A 406 9.18 -1.76 -10.51
C GLU A 406 9.22 -1.90 -12.04
N SER A 407 9.08 -0.79 -12.77
CA SER A 407 9.01 -0.78 -14.23
C SER A 407 10.42 -0.75 -14.83
N ASP A 408 10.85 -1.83 -15.47
CA ASP A 408 12.26 -2.11 -15.86
C ASP A 408 12.67 -1.64 -17.27
N ALA A 409 11.81 -0.92 -17.98
CA ALA A 409 12.17 0.07 -19.00
C ALA A 409 10.87 0.71 -19.46
N VAL A 410 10.95 1.98 -19.79
CA VAL A 410 9.78 2.77 -20.15
C VAL A 410 10.06 3.41 -21.48
N VAL A 411 9.11 3.29 -22.39
CA VAL A 411 9.16 3.94 -23.69
C VAL A 411 8.02 4.91 -23.80
N PHE A 412 8.31 6.13 -24.22
CA PHE A 412 7.28 7.07 -24.59
C PHE A 412 7.62 7.73 -25.91
N ILE A 413 6.59 7.76 -26.74
CA ILE A 413 6.68 8.08 -28.14
C ILE A 413 5.59 9.09 -28.42
N THR A 414 5.95 10.20 -29.03
CA THR A 414 4.97 11.19 -29.46
C THR A 414 5.11 11.56 -30.91
N PHE A 415 3.95 11.84 -31.48
CA PHE A 415 3.79 12.49 -32.77
C PHE A 415 2.86 13.67 -32.59
N ASN A 416 3.28 14.85 -33.04
CA ASN A 416 2.46 16.05 -33.06
C ASN A 416 2.46 16.64 -34.48
N LYS A 417 1.30 16.54 -35.13
CA LYS A 417 1.09 16.95 -36.52
C LYS A 417 1.22 18.46 -36.72
N LYS A 418 0.70 19.25 -35.78
CA LYS A 418 0.75 20.73 -35.84
C LYS A 418 2.17 21.25 -35.73
N GLU A 419 2.96 20.65 -34.84
CA GLU A 419 4.36 21.03 -34.65
C GLU A 419 5.28 20.42 -35.72
N GLY A 420 4.84 19.36 -36.40
CA GLY A 420 5.67 18.58 -37.32
C GLY A 420 6.84 17.92 -36.58
N LEU A 421 6.60 17.50 -35.33
CA LEU A 421 7.63 16.98 -34.43
C LEU A 421 7.26 15.60 -33.94
N THR A 422 8.30 14.77 -33.83
CA THR A 422 8.22 13.48 -33.15
C THR A 422 9.30 13.42 -32.07
N THR A 423 8.95 12.81 -30.94
CA THR A 423 9.90 12.58 -29.85
C THR A 423 9.84 11.13 -29.42
N PHE A 424 11.00 10.61 -29.02
CA PHE A 424 11.15 9.28 -28.51
C PHE A 424 12.12 9.34 -27.34
N HIS A 425 11.74 8.73 -26.22
CA HIS A 425 12.67 8.44 -25.14
C HIS A 425 12.47 7.04 -24.57
N VAL A 426 13.60 6.49 -24.16
CA VAL A 426 13.70 5.28 -23.35
C VAL A 426 14.21 5.73 -21.98
N TRP A 427 13.54 5.28 -20.93
CA TRP A 427 14.04 5.37 -19.57
C TRP A 427 14.35 3.96 -19.08
N ASP A 428 15.49 3.80 -18.41
CA ASP A 428 15.87 2.54 -17.79
C ASP A 428 16.31 2.81 -16.35
N ASP A 429 15.97 1.88 -15.45
CA ASP A 429 16.53 1.88 -14.10
C ASP A 429 18.05 1.65 -14.24
N TYR A 430 18.85 2.38 -13.47
CA TYR A 430 20.30 2.37 -13.68
C TYR A 430 20.90 1.03 -13.25
N THR A 431 20.87 0.04 -14.14
CA THR A 431 21.66 -1.19 -14.04
C THR A 431 22.81 -1.08 -15.05
N GLU A 432 24.03 -1.49 -14.66
CA GLU A 432 25.24 -1.38 -15.49
C GLU A 432 25.16 -2.14 -16.84
N GLU A 433 24.05 -2.82 -17.12
CA GLU A 433 23.84 -3.71 -18.27
C GLU A 433 23.25 -3.03 -19.52
N THR A 434 22.58 -1.88 -19.41
CA THR A 434 21.93 -1.24 -20.58
C THR A 434 22.80 -0.17 -21.25
N ASP A 435 23.23 -0.42 -22.49
CA ASP A 435 23.93 0.59 -23.32
C ASP A 435 22.95 1.61 -23.92
N MET A 436 22.89 2.80 -23.31
CA MET A 436 22.04 3.91 -23.78
C MET A 436 22.49 4.51 -25.12
N ASN A 437 23.75 4.32 -25.53
CA ASN A 437 24.19 4.70 -26.87
C ASN A 437 23.62 3.75 -27.92
N GLU A 438 23.51 2.47 -27.60
CA GLU A 438 22.82 1.49 -28.45
C GLU A 438 21.35 1.90 -28.62
N LYS A 439 20.66 2.27 -27.54
CA LYS A 439 19.28 2.78 -27.62
C LYS A 439 19.14 4.02 -28.48
N ILE A 440 20.02 5.01 -28.35
CA ILE A 440 20.02 6.17 -29.25
C ILE A 440 20.25 5.75 -30.71
N ASN A 441 21.14 4.79 -30.98
CA ASN A 441 21.42 4.31 -32.33
C ASN A 441 20.24 3.54 -32.94
N GLU A 442 19.55 2.71 -32.16
CA GLU A 442 18.28 2.08 -32.57
C GLU A 442 17.22 3.13 -32.90
N MET A 443 17.03 4.12 -32.01
CA MET A 443 16.02 5.17 -32.19
C MET A 443 16.30 6.06 -33.41
N LYS A 444 17.56 6.23 -33.82
CA LYS A 444 17.94 6.93 -35.07
C LYS A 444 17.46 6.23 -36.34
N LEU A 445 17.20 4.93 -36.29
CA LEU A 445 16.59 4.21 -37.41
C LEU A 445 15.10 4.58 -37.58
N LEU A 446 14.50 5.15 -36.52
CA LEU A 446 13.08 5.47 -36.43
C LEU A 446 12.79 6.96 -36.69
N ILE A 447 13.67 7.84 -36.18
CA ILE A 447 13.50 9.29 -36.22
C ILE A 447 14.82 9.93 -36.63
N GLU A 448 14.78 10.82 -37.61
CA GLU A 448 15.91 11.69 -37.95
C GLU A 448 16.05 12.79 -36.88
N PRO A 449 17.12 12.77 -36.06
CA PRO A 449 17.18 13.63 -34.88
C PRO A 449 17.69 15.05 -35.19
N GLU A 450 16.99 16.05 -34.65
CA GLU A 450 17.51 17.42 -34.47
C GLU A 450 18.17 17.59 -33.09
N ILE A 451 17.74 16.78 -32.12
CA ILE A 451 18.25 16.74 -30.76
C ILE A 451 18.47 15.28 -30.37
N GLU A 452 19.64 15.00 -29.82
CA GLU A 452 20.02 13.75 -29.18
C GLU A 452 20.59 14.08 -27.80
N GLU A 453 20.04 13.49 -26.74
CA GLU A 453 20.52 13.67 -25.37
C GLU A 453 20.54 12.33 -24.62
N ILE A 454 21.63 12.06 -23.90
CA ILE A 454 21.64 11.11 -22.78
C ILE A 454 21.84 11.93 -21.52
N PHE A 455 21.00 11.72 -20.52
CA PHE A 455 21.12 12.40 -19.25
C PHE A 455 20.60 11.53 -18.11
N ASP A 456 21.20 11.74 -16.94
CA ASP A 456 20.78 11.11 -15.71
C ASP A 456 19.79 12.01 -14.97
N TRP A 457 18.77 11.38 -14.39
CA TRP A 457 17.70 12.05 -13.68
C TRP A 457 17.49 11.43 -12.32
N LYS A 458 17.54 12.27 -11.30
CA LYS A 458 17.14 11.93 -9.94
C LYS A 458 15.66 12.25 -9.72
N CYS A 459 14.87 11.27 -9.32
CA CYS A 459 13.47 11.47 -8.94
C CYS A 459 13.16 10.90 -7.55
N LYS A 460 12.32 11.63 -6.79
CA LYS A 460 11.77 11.20 -5.51
C LYS A 460 10.53 10.34 -5.78
N ASN A 461 10.65 9.02 -5.62
CA ASN A 461 9.60 7.99 -5.72
C ASN A 461 8.80 7.86 -7.06
N LYS A 462 8.56 6.60 -7.48
CA LYS A 462 7.55 6.13 -8.46
C LYS A 462 7.51 6.80 -9.86
N PHE A 463 8.65 6.84 -10.52
CA PHE A 463 8.73 6.96 -11.98
C PHE A 463 8.28 5.64 -12.66
N PRO A 464 7.61 5.61 -13.83
CA PRO A 464 7.34 6.67 -14.84
C PRO A 464 5.94 7.30 -14.84
N TYR A 465 5.01 6.85 -14.01
CA TYR A 465 3.56 7.12 -14.18
C TYR A 465 3.19 8.62 -14.15
N ASP A 466 3.89 9.40 -13.33
CA ASP A 466 3.62 10.84 -13.18
C ASP A 466 4.04 11.68 -14.38
N TYR A 467 5.08 11.28 -15.11
CA TYR A 467 5.46 11.95 -16.37
C TYR A 467 4.39 11.74 -17.45
N VAL A 468 3.81 10.54 -17.53
CA VAL A 468 2.79 10.18 -18.53
C VAL A 468 1.46 10.87 -18.27
N LYS A 469 1.15 11.06 -16.99
CA LYS A 469 -0.13 11.65 -16.54
C LYS A 469 -0.07 13.18 -16.52
N PHE A 470 1.05 13.76 -16.12
CA PHE A 470 1.18 15.20 -15.88
C PHE A 470 2.17 15.90 -16.83
N GLY A 471 2.82 15.16 -17.73
CA GLY A 471 3.84 15.69 -18.63
C GLY A 471 5.00 16.32 -17.85
N LYS A 472 5.59 17.38 -18.42
CA LYS A 472 6.65 18.15 -17.73
C LYS A 472 6.24 18.78 -16.39
N LYS A 473 4.95 18.84 -16.07
CA LYS A 473 4.43 19.44 -14.82
C LYS A 473 4.45 18.49 -13.62
N GLY A 474 4.55 17.18 -13.85
CA GLY A 474 4.76 16.18 -12.78
C GLY A 474 6.20 16.08 -12.32
N LEU A 475 7.09 16.95 -12.82
CA LEU A 475 8.51 16.89 -12.59
C LEU A 475 8.90 17.94 -11.56
N ILE A 476 9.43 17.49 -10.42
CA ILE A 476 10.10 18.37 -9.46
C ILE A 476 11.57 18.43 -9.88
N SER A 477 12.05 19.62 -10.26
CA SER A 477 13.41 19.82 -10.74
C SER A 477 14.40 19.84 -9.58
N GLU A 478 14.82 18.66 -9.11
CA GLU A 478 16.02 18.53 -8.30
C GLU A 478 17.07 17.76 -9.13
N ALA A 479 17.97 18.55 -9.72
CA ALA A 479 19.20 18.15 -10.39
C ALA A 479 19.04 17.27 -11.66
N LYS A 480 18.99 17.92 -12.84
CA LYS A 480 19.63 17.35 -14.04
C LYS A 480 21.12 17.32 -13.73
N ILE A 481 21.68 16.17 -13.36
CA ILE A 481 23.07 16.14 -12.91
C ILE A 481 24.04 16.22 -14.08
N ASP A 482 23.80 15.59 -15.22
CA ASP A 482 24.71 15.74 -16.36
C ASP A 482 24.00 15.66 -17.71
N ARG A 483 24.12 16.69 -18.53
CA ARG A 483 23.93 16.57 -19.98
C ARG A 483 25.20 15.95 -20.53
N ILE A 484 25.26 14.62 -20.61
CA ILE A 484 26.48 13.91 -21.01
C ILE A 484 26.78 14.13 -22.50
N TYR A 485 25.76 14.41 -23.32
CA TYR A 485 25.96 14.76 -24.72
C TYR A 485 24.76 15.52 -25.30
N LYS A 486 24.99 16.62 -26.02
CA LYS A 486 24.00 17.30 -26.88
C LYS A 486 24.61 17.51 -28.25
N LYS A 487 24.20 16.71 -29.24
CA LYS A 487 24.54 16.98 -30.64
C LYS A 487 23.37 17.73 -31.28
N THR A 488 23.55 19.03 -31.48
CA THR A 488 22.66 19.83 -32.33
C THR A 488 23.18 19.70 -33.76
N THR A 489 22.44 19.02 -34.62
CA THR A 489 22.68 19.01 -36.07
C THR A 489 22.43 20.43 -36.60
N LYS A 490 23.43 20.99 -37.28
CA LYS A 490 23.37 22.32 -37.91
C LYS A 490 22.60 22.28 -39.22
#